data_AF-A0A954XUN1-F1
#
_entry.id   AF-A0A954XUN1-F1
#
_cell.length_a   1.000
_cell.length_b   1.000
_cell.length_c   1.000
_cell.angle_alpha   90.00
_cell.angle_beta   90.00
_cell.angle_gamma   90.00
#
_symmetry.space_group_name_H-M   'P 1'
#
loop_
_entity.id
_entity.type
_entity.pdbx_description
1 polymer ?
#
loop_
_entity_poly.entity_id
_entity_poly.type
_entity_poly.pdbx_seq_one_letter_code
_entity_poly.pdbx_strand_id
1 'polypeptide(L)'
;MLIARRVLFASLSLPLFALLVAPIASAQQLGPPNRGPGYQAQPGAAPPAAQQPPQSAYGPQPAAGATPAGPGIAPPQPQPPFVLSEVEQQYVQQQLMMWEQESSKIKTYSARFTRLEYDNVFGPGNNAPMVVSTGQLSYSRPDKGSFKIEEIKRWKPADPQNAAPDAPGAWEVQAHEIGEHWVCDGKAVFEYDHRNKQLNVMPLPEQLRGEQIVNGPLPFLFGAKADQMSQRYWIRARQSDATQIWLEAYPRWQADAANYQRCDVMLDRKTMQPKALQVHLPDGNSRHVYNFEDPNINGTMTALFGNLFNAPRTPLGWKRVIVDDMGNPAQAAAPSDTQRE
;
A
#
# COMPACT_ATOMS: atom_id res chain seq x y z
N MET A 1 -20.04 -7.86 -50.53
CA MET A 1 -18.70 -7.22 -50.42
C MET A 1 -18.78 -6.21 -49.29
N LEU A 2 -18.30 -6.61 -48.11
CA LEU A 2 -18.32 -5.85 -46.85
C LEU A 2 -17.01 -5.07 -46.73
N ILE A 3 -17.06 -3.76 -46.45
CA ILE A 3 -15.88 -3.00 -46.01
C ILE A 3 -16.11 -2.58 -44.57
N ALA A 4 -15.54 -3.37 -43.64
CA ALA A 4 -15.48 -3.05 -42.22
C ALA A 4 -14.25 -2.18 -41.95
N ARG A 5 -14.47 -0.95 -41.47
CA ARG A 5 -13.42 -0.08 -40.92
C ARG A 5 -13.00 -0.61 -39.55
N ARG A 6 -11.76 -1.08 -39.44
CA ARG A 6 -11.10 -1.38 -38.17
C ARG A 6 -10.80 -0.06 -37.45
N VAL A 7 -11.40 0.14 -36.29
CA VAL A 7 -11.00 1.18 -35.33
C VAL A 7 -9.98 0.53 -34.39
N LEU A 8 -8.72 0.99 -34.47
CA LEU A 8 -7.67 0.67 -33.51
C LEU A 8 -7.97 1.42 -32.21
N PHE A 9 -8.29 0.68 -31.15
CA PHE A 9 -8.28 1.23 -29.80
C PHE A 9 -6.83 1.33 -29.31
N ALA A 10 -6.38 2.55 -29.07
CA ALA A 10 -5.13 2.84 -28.41
C ALA A 10 -5.28 2.53 -26.91
N SER A 11 -4.54 1.54 -26.42
CA SER A 11 -4.48 1.18 -25.00
C SER A 11 -3.76 2.26 -24.21
N LEU A 12 -4.50 3.09 -23.46
CA LEU A 12 -3.90 3.92 -22.40
C LEU A 12 -3.67 3.05 -21.17
N SER A 13 -2.41 2.73 -20.91
CA SER A 13 -1.96 2.18 -19.63
C SER A 13 -2.06 3.25 -18.55
N LEU A 14 -3.02 3.11 -17.64
CA LEU A 14 -3.17 3.97 -16.46
C LEU A 14 -2.26 3.44 -15.32
N PRO A 15 -1.45 4.29 -14.67
CA PRO A 15 -0.67 3.90 -13.50
C PRO A 15 -1.62 3.67 -12.32
N LEU A 16 -1.50 2.50 -11.72
CA LEU A 16 -2.30 1.97 -10.62
C LEU A 16 -1.54 2.27 -9.33
N PHE A 17 -2.11 3.07 -8.43
CA PHE A 17 -1.36 3.64 -7.32
C PHE A 17 -1.54 2.91 -5.99
N ALA A 18 -0.41 2.53 -5.43
CA ALA A 18 -0.22 2.06 -4.08
C ALA A 18 -0.36 3.24 -3.10
N LEU A 19 -1.32 3.19 -2.18
CA LEU A 19 -1.14 3.90 -0.91
C LEU A 19 -0.34 2.97 0.01
N LEU A 20 0.69 3.57 0.59
CA LEU A 20 1.73 2.99 1.44
C LEU A 20 1.19 1.91 2.39
N VAL A 21 1.55 0.65 2.13
CA VAL A 21 2.00 -0.20 3.23
C VAL A 21 3.37 0.35 3.57
N ALA A 22 3.48 1.18 4.61
CA ALA A 22 4.78 1.63 5.06
C ALA A 22 5.66 0.39 5.31
N PRO A 23 6.85 0.26 4.70
CA PRO A 23 7.77 -0.78 5.09
C PRO A 23 8.21 -0.46 6.53
N ILE A 24 7.87 -1.34 7.47
CA ILE A 24 8.48 -1.33 8.80
C ILE A 24 9.95 -1.66 8.58
N ALA A 25 10.79 -0.63 8.56
CA ALA A 25 12.23 -0.81 8.54
C ALA A 25 12.64 -1.63 9.78
N SER A 26 13.30 -2.75 9.51
CA SER A 26 13.83 -3.68 10.49
C SER A 26 14.64 -2.95 11.56
N ALA A 27 14.38 -3.29 12.82
CA ALA A 27 15.17 -2.85 13.96
C ALA A 27 16.65 -3.21 13.72
N GLN A 28 17.53 -2.21 13.68
CA GLN A 28 18.97 -2.43 13.70
C GLN A 28 19.39 -2.93 15.08
N GLN A 29 19.82 -4.18 15.09
CA GLN A 29 20.40 -4.89 16.21
C GLN A 29 21.75 -4.25 16.58
N LEU A 30 21.86 -3.82 17.84
CA LEU A 30 23.11 -3.35 18.46
C LEU A 30 24.12 -4.51 18.50
N GLY A 31 25.21 -4.38 17.75
CA GLY A 31 26.38 -5.24 17.87
C GLY A 31 27.32 -4.76 19.00
N PRO A 32 28.01 -5.67 19.71
CA PRO A 32 28.89 -5.33 20.84
C PRO A 32 30.24 -4.73 20.41
N PRO A 33 30.93 -3.99 21.31
CA PRO A 33 32.16 -3.28 20.97
C PRO A 33 33.35 -4.23 20.97
N ASN A 34 34.21 -4.16 19.94
CA ASN A 34 35.52 -4.80 19.98
C ASN A 34 36.65 -3.78 19.88
N ARG A 35 37.60 -3.93 20.81
CA ARG A 35 38.83 -3.15 20.98
C ARG A 35 39.95 -3.74 20.10
N GLY A 36 40.82 -2.89 19.55
CA GLY A 36 42.17 -3.30 19.13
C GLY A 36 42.88 -2.27 18.24
N PRO A 37 44.22 -2.10 18.34
CA PRO A 37 44.86 -0.79 18.25
C PRO A 37 45.82 -0.58 17.06
N GLY A 38 46.02 0.70 16.72
CA GLY A 38 47.32 1.26 16.34
C GLY A 38 47.64 1.36 14.86
N TYR A 39 47.77 2.58 14.34
CA TYR A 39 48.90 2.99 13.49
C TYR A 39 49.18 4.50 13.68
N GLN A 40 50.47 4.80 13.66
CA GLN A 40 51.12 6.02 14.11
C GLN A 40 50.97 7.20 13.15
N ALA A 41 51.01 8.41 13.72
CA ALA A 41 51.16 9.67 13.02
C ALA A 41 52.65 9.94 12.67
N GLN A 42 52.89 10.62 11.55
CA GLN A 42 54.15 11.34 11.29
C GLN A 42 53.88 12.67 10.57
N PRO A 43 54.63 13.76 10.83
CA PRO A 43 54.20 15.13 10.54
C PRO A 43 54.91 15.80 9.34
N GLY A 44 54.19 16.72 8.69
CA GLY A 44 54.72 18.00 8.18
C GLY A 44 55.26 18.06 6.73
N ALA A 45 54.50 18.71 5.84
CA ALA A 45 55.02 19.58 4.77
C ALA A 45 53.91 20.49 4.21
N ALA A 46 54.22 21.78 4.01
CA ALA A 46 53.34 22.86 3.55
C ALA A 46 53.16 22.86 2.00
N PRO A 47 52.23 23.65 1.43
CA PRO A 47 51.61 23.39 0.13
C PRO A 47 52.23 24.16 -1.04
N PRO A 48 51.94 23.75 -2.29
CA PRO A 48 51.90 24.71 -3.39
C PRO A 48 50.60 24.67 -4.23
N ALA A 49 50.14 25.88 -4.52
CA ALA A 49 49.54 26.41 -5.75
C ALA A 49 48.46 25.60 -6.52
N ALA A 50 47.29 26.24 -6.63
CA ALA A 50 46.18 25.87 -7.51
C ALA A 50 46.58 25.84 -9.00
N GLN A 51 46.22 24.75 -9.69
CA GLN A 51 46.23 24.64 -11.14
C GLN A 51 44.82 24.34 -11.64
N GLN A 52 44.35 25.14 -12.59
CA GLN A 52 43.07 25.03 -13.27
C GLN A 52 43.01 23.76 -14.13
N PRO A 53 41.82 23.13 -14.31
CA PRO A 53 41.67 21.99 -15.19
C PRO A 53 41.68 22.42 -16.68
N PRO A 54 42.32 21.63 -17.57
CA PRO A 54 42.34 21.91 -19.00
C PRO A 54 41.02 21.51 -19.70
N GLN A 55 40.55 22.38 -20.60
CA GLN A 55 39.50 22.08 -21.57
C GLN A 55 40.03 21.12 -22.64
N SER A 56 39.37 19.97 -22.81
CA SER A 56 39.65 19.03 -23.90
C SER A 56 38.63 19.19 -25.02
N ALA A 57 39.16 19.41 -26.22
CA ALA A 57 38.44 19.66 -27.46
C ALA A 57 37.77 18.40 -28.04
N TYR A 58 36.60 18.62 -28.64
CA TYR A 58 35.85 17.65 -29.43
C TYR A 58 36.61 17.24 -30.69
N GLY A 59 36.76 15.94 -30.91
CA GLY A 59 37.07 15.32 -32.21
C GLY A 59 35.92 14.40 -32.63
N PRO A 60 35.53 14.35 -33.92
CA PRO A 60 34.43 13.51 -34.39
C PRO A 60 34.85 12.04 -34.49
N GLN A 61 34.10 11.17 -33.81
CA GLN A 61 34.27 9.72 -33.82
C GLN A 61 33.35 9.10 -34.90
N PRO A 62 33.84 8.18 -35.76
CA PRO A 62 33.06 7.61 -36.85
C PRO A 62 31.94 6.70 -36.34
N ALA A 63 30.76 6.84 -36.98
CA ALA A 63 29.54 6.10 -36.67
C ALA A 63 29.72 4.59 -36.93
N ALA A 64 29.66 3.81 -35.85
CA ALA A 64 29.46 2.37 -35.92
C ALA A 64 28.03 2.07 -36.40
N GLY A 65 27.92 1.22 -37.42
CA GLY A 65 26.67 0.91 -38.10
C GLY A 65 25.58 0.38 -37.17
N ALA A 66 24.38 0.92 -37.35
CA ALA A 66 23.16 0.42 -36.74
C ALA A 66 22.85 -0.97 -37.32
N THR A 67 22.95 -2.00 -36.47
CA THR A 67 22.32 -3.29 -36.74
C THR A 67 20.79 -3.11 -36.65
N PRO A 68 20.01 -3.68 -37.60
CA PRO A 68 18.56 -3.59 -37.54
C PRO A 68 18.04 -4.31 -36.29
N ALA A 69 17.28 -3.57 -35.47
CA ALA A 69 16.54 -4.10 -34.33
C ALA A 69 15.58 -5.20 -34.82
N GLY A 70 15.78 -6.43 -34.35
CA GLY A 70 14.84 -7.52 -34.57
C GLY A 70 13.46 -7.21 -33.97
N PRO A 71 12.40 -7.89 -34.42
CA PRO A 71 11.05 -7.70 -33.89
C PRO A 71 11.08 -7.93 -32.38
N GLY A 72 10.76 -6.88 -31.61
CA GLY A 72 10.72 -6.93 -30.16
C GLY A 72 9.75 -8.00 -29.70
N ILE A 73 10.27 -8.96 -28.92
CA ILE A 73 9.44 -9.94 -28.21
C ILE A 73 8.61 -9.14 -27.22
N ALA A 74 7.28 -9.10 -27.41
CA ALA A 74 6.38 -8.48 -26.45
C ALA A 74 6.60 -9.12 -25.08
N PRO A 75 6.67 -8.34 -23.98
CA PRO A 75 6.88 -8.90 -22.66
C PRO A 75 5.79 -9.93 -22.34
N PRO A 76 6.15 -11.07 -21.72
CA PRO A 76 5.20 -12.13 -21.43
C PRO A 76 4.04 -11.57 -20.60
N GLN A 77 2.81 -11.78 -21.08
CA GLN A 77 1.62 -11.44 -20.31
C GLN A 77 1.57 -12.33 -19.06
N PRO A 78 1.29 -11.75 -17.89
CA PRO A 78 1.31 -12.49 -16.65
C PRO A 78 0.18 -13.54 -16.69
N GLN A 79 0.50 -14.76 -16.27
CA GLN A 79 -0.40 -15.91 -16.36
C GLN A 79 -1.31 -15.99 -15.13
N PRO A 80 -2.57 -16.43 -15.27
CA PRO A 80 -3.46 -16.60 -14.14
C PRO A 80 -2.92 -17.68 -13.18
N PRO A 81 -2.99 -17.47 -11.85
CA PRO A 81 -2.51 -18.43 -10.87
C PRO A 81 -3.42 -19.67 -10.73
N PHE A 82 -4.57 -19.67 -11.39
CA PHE A 82 -5.54 -20.77 -11.41
C PHE A 82 -6.38 -20.72 -12.69
N VAL A 83 -7.01 -21.84 -13.03
CA VAL A 83 -8.00 -21.94 -14.11
C VAL A 83 -9.36 -22.20 -13.50
N LEU A 84 -10.38 -21.44 -13.90
CA LEU A 84 -11.75 -21.62 -13.46
C LEU A 84 -12.58 -22.28 -14.55
N SER A 85 -13.42 -23.25 -14.18
CA SER A 85 -14.51 -23.75 -15.02
C SER A 85 -15.52 -22.64 -15.31
N GLU A 86 -16.35 -22.82 -16.34
CA GLU A 86 -17.38 -21.84 -16.71
C GLU A 86 -18.37 -21.57 -15.56
N VAL A 87 -18.73 -22.61 -14.80
CA VAL A 87 -19.61 -22.50 -13.63
C VAL A 87 -18.96 -21.66 -12.52
N GLU A 88 -17.66 -21.87 -12.25
CA GLU A 88 -16.93 -21.08 -11.25
C GLU A 88 -16.80 -19.62 -11.68
N GLN A 89 -16.55 -19.35 -12.97
CA GLN A 89 -16.48 -17.99 -13.50
C GLN A 89 -17.83 -17.27 -13.35
N GLN A 90 -18.94 -17.93 -13.73
CA GLN A 90 -20.28 -17.38 -13.58
C GLN A 90 -20.62 -17.12 -12.11
N TYR A 91 -20.25 -18.03 -11.20
CA TYR A 91 -20.46 -17.85 -9.77
C TYR A 91 -19.69 -16.62 -9.23
N VAL A 92 -18.40 -16.50 -9.55
CA VAL A 92 -17.59 -15.35 -9.14
C VAL A 92 -18.19 -14.05 -9.68
N GLN A 93 -18.53 -14.01 -10.97
CA GLN A 93 -19.13 -12.83 -11.58
C GLN A 93 -20.45 -12.45 -10.90
N GLN A 94 -21.30 -13.44 -10.56
CA GLN A 94 -22.52 -13.19 -9.81
C GLN A 94 -22.25 -12.55 -8.45
N GLN A 95 -21.25 -13.04 -7.70
CA GLN A 95 -20.88 -12.45 -6.40
C GLN A 95 -20.38 -11.01 -6.58
N LEU A 96 -19.54 -10.75 -7.58
CA LEU A 96 -19.03 -9.41 -7.86
C LEU A 96 -20.15 -8.44 -8.26
N MET A 97 -21.13 -8.88 -9.06
CA MET A 97 -22.29 -8.06 -9.44
C MET A 97 -23.19 -7.75 -8.24
N MET A 98 -23.48 -8.73 -7.38
CA MET A 98 -24.26 -8.49 -6.16
C MET A 98 -23.53 -7.53 -5.23
N TRP A 99 -22.21 -7.69 -5.10
CA TRP A 99 -21.39 -6.80 -4.29
C TRP A 99 -21.37 -5.37 -4.84
N GLU A 100 -21.19 -5.20 -6.14
CA GLU A 100 -21.31 -3.89 -6.80
C GLU A 100 -22.69 -3.27 -6.55
N GLN A 101 -23.76 -4.06 -6.72
CA GLN A 101 -25.12 -3.59 -6.54
C GLN A 101 -25.36 -3.06 -5.11
N GLU A 102 -24.97 -3.81 -4.09
CA GLU A 102 -25.17 -3.40 -2.70
C GLU A 102 -24.25 -2.24 -2.30
N SER A 103 -22.96 -2.31 -2.64
CA SER A 103 -22.00 -1.24 -2.34
C SER A 103 -22.35 0.07 -3.04
N SER A 104 -22.99 0.03 -4.22
CA SER A 104 -23.43 1.23 -4.93
C SER A 104 -24.46 2.07 -4.16
N LYS A 105 -25.19 1.46 -3.21
CA LYS A 105 -26.19 2.12 -2.36
C LYS A 105 -25.57 2.88 -1.19
N ILE A 106 -24.28 2.67 -0.92
CA ILE A 106 -23.55 3.31 0.17
C ILE A 106 -23.17 4.73 -0.24
N LYS A 107 -23.69 5.71 0.51
CA LYS A 107 -23.31 7.13 0.43
C LYS A 107 -22.34 7.51 1.54
N THR A 108 -22.55 6.96 2.73
CA THR A 108 -21.62 7.05 3.86
C THR A 108 -21.46 5.70 4.51
N TYR A 109 -20.25 5.45 4.99
CA TYR A 109 -19.90 4.26 5.75
C TYR A 109 -18.95 4.67 6.86
N SER A 110 -19.11 4.09 8.04
CA SER A 110 -18.07 4.12 9.08
C SER A 110 -18.07 2.80 9.83
N ALA A 111 -16.90 2.35 10.24
CA ALA A 111 -16.74 1.15 11.06
C ALA A 111 -15.56 1.31 12.00
N ARG A 112 -15.57 0.56 13.09
CA ARG A 112 -14.33 0.26 13.81
C ARG A 112 -13.61 -0.86 13.07
N PHE A 113 -12.30 -0.89 13.18
CA PHE A 113 -11.52 -2.01 12.67
C PHE A 113 -10.52 -2.51 13.70
N THR A 114 -10.19 -3.78 13.57
CA THR A 114 -9.01 -4.39 14.18
C THR A 114 -8.07 -4.85 13.05
N ARG A 115 -6.82 -4.39 13.06
CA ARG A 115 -5.74 -4.85 12.18
C ARG A 115 -4.82 -5.80 12.93
N LEU A 116 -4.66 -7.01 12.41
CA LEU A 116 -3.77 -8.04 12.91
C LEU A 116 -2.61 -8.20 11.93
N GLU A 117 -1.38 -7.96 12.37
CA GLU A 117 -0.19 -8.11 11.55
C GLU A 117 0.54 -9.38 11.99
N TYR A 118 0.65 -10.35 11.08
CA TYR A 118 1.37 -11.60 11.29
C TYR A 118 2.69 -11.54 10.55
N ASP A 119 3.74 -12.01 11.21
CA ASP A 119 5.07 -12.23 10.64
C ASP A 119 5.51 -13.64 11.07
N ASN A 120 5.65 -14.54 10.11
CA ASN A 120 5.98 -15.94 10.39
C ASN A 120 7.47 -16.18 10.66
N VAL A 121 8.33 -15.17 10.46
CA VAL A 121 9.79 -15.26 10.63
C VAL A 121 10.23 -14.65 11.95
N PHE A 122 9.72 -13.45 12.26
CA PHE A 122 10.14 -12.66 13.43
C PHE A 122 9.04 -12.49 14.48
N GLY A 123 7.80 -12.86 14.16
CA GLY A 123 6.66 -12.82 15.08
C GLY A 123 6.44 -14.14 15.83
N PRO A 124 5.34 -14.23 16.61
CA PRO A 124 4.92 -15.44 17.31
C PRO A 124 4.29 -16.48 16.36
N GLY A 125 4.95 -16.69 15.22
CA GLY A 125 4.52 -17.60 14.16
C GLY A 125 3.16 -17.26 13.54
N ASN A 126 2.57 -18.27 12.91
CA ASN A 126 1.38 -18.09 12.08
C ASN A 126 0.06 -18.00 12.86
N ASN A 127 0.06 -18.38 14.15
CA ASN A 127 -1.14 -18.54 14.95
C ASN A 127 -1.46 -17.31 15.81
N ALA A 128 -0.51 -16.40 15.99
CA ALA A 128 -0.67 -15.19 16.76
C ALA A 128 -0.14 -13.97 15.98
N PRO A 129 -0.83 -12.83 16.01
CA PRO A 129 -0.31 -11.60 15.40
C PRO A 129 0.81 -10.98 16.23
N MET A 130 1.85 -10.50 15.56
CA MET A 130 2.93 -9.69 16.15
C MET A 130 2.41 -8.31 16.59
N VAL A 131 1.49 -7.71 15.82
CA VAL A 131 0.89 -6.41 16.13
C VAL A 131 -0.62 -6.50 16.02
N VAL A 132 -1.32 -5.91 16.99
CA VAL A 132 -2.77 -5.72 16.97
C VAL A 132 -3.03 -4.23 17.06
N SER A 133 -3.66 -3.65 16.05
CA SER A 133 -4.07 -2.25 16.05
C SER A 133 -5.58 -2.14 16.01
N THR A 134 -6.16 -1.18 16.71
CA THR A 134 -7.59 -0.85 16.59
C THR A 134 -7.75 0.58 16.13
N GLY A 135 -8.86 0.87 15.45
CA GLY A 135 -9.10 2.20 14.95
C GLY A 135 -10.44 2.38 14.28
N GLN A 136 -10.55 3.48 13.53
CA GLN A 136 -11.76 3.88 12.84
C GLN A 136 -11.48 4.12 11.35
N LEU A 137 -12.42 3.65 10.54
CA LEU A 137 -12.46 3.88 9.10
C LEU A 137 -13.78 4.58 8.78
N SER A 138 -13.73 5.58 7.91
CA SER A 138 -14.93 6.22 7.39
C SER A 138 -14.79 6.53 5.92
N TYR A 139 -15.92 6.55 5.23
CA TYR A 139 -16.04 6.84 3.81
C TYR A 139 -17.30 7.68 3.55
N SER A 140 -17.20 8.62 2.63
CA SER A 140 -18.33 9.33 2.07
C SER A 140 -18.14 9.52 0.58
N ARG A 141 -19.19 9.22 -0.18
CA ARG A 141 -19.20 9.40 -1.62
C ARG A 141 -19.30 10.89 -1.97
N PRO A 142 -18.60 11.36 -3.02
CA PRO A 142 -17.51 10.69 -3.71
C PRO A 142 -16.16 10.95 -3.02
N ASP A 143 -15.27 9.95 -3.05
CA ASP A 143 -13.84 10.09 -2.76
C ASP A 143 -13.44 10.78 -1.44
N LYS A 144 -14.28 10.71 -0.41
CA LYS A 144 -13.90 11.11 0.94
C LYS A 144 -13.68 9.90 1.81
N GLY A 145 -12.60 9.92 2.58
CA GLY A 145 -12.25 8.82 3.44
C GLY A 145 -11.36 9.26 4.57
N SER A 146 -11.33 8.46 5.64
CA SER A 146 -10.39 8.65 6.72
C SER A 146 -10.07 7.31 7.33
N PHE A 147 -8.81 7.11 7.68
CA PHE A 147 -8.36 5.95 8.43
C PHE A 147 -7.50 6.45 9.56
N LYS A 148 -7.75 5.94 10.76
CA LYS A 148 -6.98 6.30 11.94
C LYS A 148 -6.84 5.10 12.85
N ILE A 149 -5.60 4.75 13.16
CA ILE A 149 -5.27 3.84 14.25
C ILE A 149 -5.31 4.63 15.55
N GLU A 150 -6.03 4.11 16.54
CA GLU A 150 -6.22 4.72 17.85
C GLU A 150 -5.43 4.00 18.95
N GLU A 151 -5.20 2.71 18.81
CA GLU A 151 -4.41 1.90 19.74
C GLU A 151 -3.54 0.91 18.97
N ILE A 152 -2.30 0.72 19.45
CA ILE A 152 -1.37 -0.30 18.98
C ILE A 152 -0.99 -1.17 20.16
N LYS A 153 -1.04 -2.48 19.98
CA LYS A 153 -0.50 -3.48 20.88
C LYS A 153 0.54 -4.31 20.15
N ARG A 154 1.69 -4.54 20.80
CA ARG A 154 2.73 -5.44 20.28
C ARG A 154 2.81 -6.68 21.14
N TRP A 155 2.92 -7.82 20.48
CA TRP A 155 3.20 -9.07 21.18
C TRP A 155 4.58 -9.00 21.83
N LYS A 156 4.66 -9.46 23.08
CA LYS A 156 5.91 -9.65 23.81
C LYS A 156 5.98 -11.07 24.35
N PRO A 157 7.12 -11.77 24.16
CA PRO A 157 7.32 -13.08 24.76
C PRO A 157 7.34 -12.96 26.28
N ALA A 158 6.79 -13.97 26.98
CA ALA A 158 6.87 -14.05 28.44
C ALA A 158 8.33 -14.24 28.92
N ASP A 159 9.12 -14.97 28.14
CA ASP A 159 10.57 -15.11 28.32
C ASP A 159 11.29 -14.56 27.08
N PRO A 160 12.00 -13.41 27.18
CA PRO A 160 12.75 -12.82 26.07
C PRO A 160 13.84 -13.73 25.47
N GLN A 161 14.27 -14.78 26.17
CA GLN A 161 15.27 -15.73 25.67
C GLN A 161 14.63 -16.87 24.87
N ASN A 162 13.31 -17.04 24.96
CA ASN A 162 12.59 -18.06 24.22
C ASN A 162 12.15 -17.52 22.86
N ALA A 163 12.92 -17.86 21.82
CA ALA A 163 12.64 -17.49 20.43
C ALA A 163 11.71 -18.48 19.71
N ALA A 164 11.09 -19.43 20.41
CA ALA A 164 10.16 -20.37 19.77
C ALA A 164 8.92 -19.63 19.23
N PRO A 165 8.45 -19.91 17.99
CA PRO A 165 7.28 -19.26 17.42
C PRO A 165 5.99 -19.46 18.22
N ASP A 166 5.88 -20.53 19.00
CA ASP A 166 4.74 -20.85 19.87
C ASP A 166 4.98 -20.48 21.34
N ALA A 167 6.05 -19.72 21.64
CA ALA A 167 6.31 -19.27 22.99
C ALA A 167 5.12 -18.49 23.56
N PRO A 168 4.77 -18.68 24.84
CA PRO A 168 3.73 -17.88 25.47
C PRO A 168 4.15 -16.41 25.52
N GLY A 169 3.17 -15.52 25.38
CA GLY A 169 3.39 -14.08 25.41
C GLY A 169 2.09 -13.32 25.58
N ALA A 170 2.19 -11.99 25.63
CA ALA A 170 1.05 -11.10 25.81
C ALA A 170 1.16 -9.89 24.89
N TRP A 171 0.02 -9.29 24.56
CA TRP A 171 -0.04 -8.05 23.80
C TRP A 171 -0.01 -6.86 24.75
N GLU A 172 1.05 -6.06 24.66
CA GLU A 172 1.20 -4.86 25.47
C GLU A 172 0.87 -3.60 24.68
N VAL A 173 0.08 -2.70 25.29
CA VAL A 173 -0.28 -1.40 24.72
C VAL A 173 0.97 -0.53 24.56
N GLN A 174 1.16 0.01 23.36
CA GLN A 174 2.24 0.93 23.05
C GLN A 174 1.74 2.38 23.14
N ALA A 175 1.63 2.91 24.36
CA ALA A 175 0.98 4.21 24.62
C ALA A 175 1.63 5.43 23.94
N HIS A 176 2.88 5.29 23.48
CA HIS A 176 3.62 6.35 22.79
C HIS A 176 3.79 6.08 21.29
N GLU A 177 3.35 4.92 20.80
CA GLU A 177 3.31 4.66 19.36
C GLU A 177 2.06 5.29 18.76
N ILE A 178 2.27 6.09 17.71
CA ILE A 178 1.18 6.70 16.96
C ILE A 178 1.06 5.93 15.66
N GLY A 179 -0.13 5.38 15.43
CA GLY A 179 -0.40 4.63 14.22
C GLY A 179 -0.72 5.52 13.02
N GLU A 180 -1.01 4.85 11.92
CA GLU A 180 -1.40 5.45 10.65
C GLU A 180 -2.62 6.36 10.83
N HIS A 181 -2.54 7.55 10.27
CA HIS A 181 -3.63 8.50 10.22
C HIS A 181 -3.60 9.25 8.90
N TRP A 182 -4.65 9.09 8.11
CA TRP A 182 -4.85 9.87 6.91
C TRP A 182 -6.31 10.26 6.70
N VAL A 183 -6.50 11.36 5.97
CA VAL A 183 -7.80 11.88 5.55
C VAL A 183 -7.74 12.17 4.06
N CYS A 184 -8.77 11.83 3.32
CA CYS A 184 -8.97 12.24 1.94
C CYS A 184 -10.23 13.10 1.86
N ASP A 185 -10.10 14.30 1.30
CA ASP A 185 -11.19 15.27 1.17
C ASP A 185 -11.90 15.23 -0.21
N GLY A 186 -11.49 14.30 -1.08
CA GLY A 186 -11.92 14.21 -2.48
C GLY A 186 -11.06 15.03 -3.46
N LYS A 187 -10.07 15.77 -2.96
CA LYS A 187 -9.11 16.54 -3.78
C LYS A 187 -7.66 16.20 -3.48
N ALA A 188 -7.35 15.78 -2.26
CA ALA A 188 -6.03 15.36 -1.84
C ALA A 188 -6.12 14.34 -0.70
N VAL A 189 -5.09 13.51 -0.59
CA VAL A 189 -4.82 12.70 0.60
C VAL A 189 -3.89 13.49 1.52
N PHE A 190 -4.24 13.51 2.80
CA PHE A 190 -3.50 14.17 3.87
C PHE A 190 -3.05 13.10 4.85
N GLU A 191 -1.75 12.84 4.89
CA GLU A 191 -1.14 11.86 5.79
C GLU A 191 -0.41 12.58 6.92
N TYR A 192 -0.62 12.11 8.15
CA TYR A 192 0.05 12.64 9.33
C TYR A 192 1.34 11.87 9.59
N ASP A 193 2.47 12.44 9.21
CA ASP A 193 3.78 11.93 9.60
C ASP A 193 4.13 12.48 10.99
N HIS A 194 3.68 11.74 12.01
CA HIS A 194 3.91 12.08 13.41
C HIS A 194 5.39 12.08 13.80
N ARG A 195 6.21 11.25 13.14
CA ARG A 195 7.65 11.14 13.42
C ARG A 195 8.37 12.41 13.00
N ASN A 196 8.08 12.91 11.81
CA ASN A 196 8.73 14.10 11.25
C ASN A 196 7.97 15.40 11.53
N LYS A 197 6.79 15.32 12.16
CA LYS A 197 5.86 16.44 12.37
C LYS A 197 5.50 17.11 11.05
N GLN A 198 5.07 16.30 10.09
CA GLN A 198 4.68 16.76 8.76
C GLN A 198 3.25 16.35 8.43
N LEU A 199 2.50 17.26 7.81
CA LEU A 199 1.27 16.94 7.11
C LEU A 199 1.63 16.81 5.63
N ASN A 200 1.77 15.56 5.18
CA ASN A 200 2.06 15.24 3.79
C ASN A 200 0.76 15.36 3.00
N VAL A 201 0.77 16.14 1.93
CA VAL A 201 -0.38 16.41 1.10
C VAL A 201 -0.10 15.91 -0.29
N MET A 202 -0.88 14.94 -0.72
CA MET A 202 -0.80 14.33 -2.04
C MET A 202 -2.05 14.71 -2.84
N PRO A 203 -1.96 15.69 -3.76
CA PRO A 203 -3.10 16.10 -4.57
C PRO A 203 -3.58 14.96 -5.47
N LEU A 204 -4.89 14.80 -5.57
CA LEU A 204 -5.50 13.93 -6.57
C LEU A 204 -5.56 14.67 -7.92
N PRO A 205 -5.04 14.07 -9.02
CA PRO A 205 -5.18 14.62 -10.36
C PRO A 205 -6.64 14.90 -10.69
N GLU A 206 -6.91 16.01 -11.37
CA GLU A 206 -8.29 16.47 -11.58
C GLU A 206 -9.16 15.45 -12.32
N GLN A 207 -8.55 14.74 -13.27
CA GLN A 207 -9.19 13.69 -14.07
C GLN A 207 -9.61 12.49 -13.23
N LEU A 208 -9.05 12.35 -12.04
CA LEU A 208 -9.21 11.19 -11.18
C LEU A 208 -10.08 11.51 -9.94
N ARG A 209 -10.51 12.76 -9.76
CA ARG A 209 -11.41 13.13 -8.65
C ARG A 209 -12.82 12.60 -8.93
N GLY A 210 -13.39 11.90 -7.97
CA GLY A 210 -14.70 11.25 -8.06
C GLY A 210 -14.65 9.73 -8.27
N GLU A 211 -13.45 9.17 -8.55
CA GLU A 211 -13.22 7.78 -8.93
C GLU A 211 -12.13 7.05 -8.09
N GLN A 212 -11.36 7.74 -7.24
CA GLN A 212 -10.04 7.25 -6.78
C GLN A 212 -9.95 6.54 -5.44
N ILE A 213 -10.83 6.79 -4.46
CA ILE A 213 -10.76 5.98 -3.22
C ILE A 213 -11.01 4.49 -3.55
N VAL A 214 -11.74 4.24 -4.64
CA VAL A 214 -11.99 2.92 -5.22
C VAL A 214 -10.75 2.27 -5.82
N ASN A 215 -9.59 2.94 -5.92
CA ASN A 215 -8.38 2.36 -6.52
C ASN A 215 -7.17 2.22 -5.57
N GLY A 216 -7.27 2.71 -4.33
CA GLY A 216 -6.26 2.51 -3.28
C GLY A 216 -6.08 1.04 -2.87
N PRO A 217 -5.24 0.71 -1.88
CA PRO A 217 -4.92 -0.67 -1.47
C PRO A 217 -6.11 -1.42 -0.84
N LEU A 218 -7.21 -0.72 -0.55
CA LEU A 218 -8.47 -1.27 -0.07
C LEU A 218 -9.66 -0.83 -0.96
N PRO A 219 -9.59 -1.04 -2.29
CA PRO A 219 -10.54 -0.51 -3.26
C PRO A 219 -11.95 -1.10 -3.11
N PHE A 220 -12.02 -2.29 -2.51
CA PHE A 220 -13.21 -3.12 -2.38
C PHE A 220 -14.22 -2.62 -1.35
N LEU A 221 -13.83 -1.73 -0.43
CA LEU A 221 -14.75 -1.31 0.62
C LEU A 221 -15.85 -0.36 0.11
N PHE A 222 -15.61 0.38 -0.99
CA PHE A 222 -16.37 1.61 -1.25
C PHE A 222 -16.88 1.86 -2.67
N GLY A 223 -16.84 0.86 -3.56
CA GLY A 223 -17.57 0.93 -4.84
C GLY A 223 -16.84 0.41 -6.07
N ALA A 224 -16.02 -0.64 -5.95
CA ALA A 224 -15.40 -1.28 -7.09
C ALA A 224 -16.45 -1.91 -8.01
N LYS A 225 -16.33 -1.64 -9.32
CA LYS A 225 -17.18 -2.24 -10.35
C LYS A 225 -16.76 -3.68 -10.60
N ALA A 226 -17.71 -4.59 -10.79
CA ALA A 226 -17.43 -6.00 -11.03
C ALA A 226 -16.46 -6.19 -12.21
N ASP A 227 -16.69 -5.45 -13.31
CA ASP A 227 -15.84 -5.52 -14.50
C ASP A 227 -14.42 -4.98 -14.23
N GLN A 228 -14.29 -3.89 -13.47
CA GLN A 228 -12.98 -3.35 -13.09
C GLN A 228 -12.23 -4.32 -12.18
N MET A 229 -12.92 -4.98 -11.25
CA MET A 229 -12.31 -6.02 -10.40
C MET A 229 -11.80 -7.19 -11.24
N SER A 230 -12.60 -7.69 -12.19
CA SER A 230 -12.21 -8.78 -13.09
C SER A 230 -11.07 -8.40 -14.04
N GLN A 231 -10.94 -7.12 -14.40
CA GLN A 231 -9.82 -6.59 -15.21
C GLN A 231 -8.54 -6.38 -14.42
N ARG A 232 -8.64 -6.04 -13.12
CA ARG A 232 -7.49 -5.77 -12.24
C ARG A 232 -6.97 -7.05 -11.57
N TYR A 233 -7.83 -8.02 -11.33
CA TYR A 233 -7.51 -9.22 -10.56
C TYR A 233 -7.88 -10.52 -11.26
N TRP A 234 -7.16 -11.60 -10.95
CA TRP A 234 -7.70 -12.95 -11.07
C TRP A 234 -8.41 -13.28 -9.77
N ILE A 235 -9.72 -13.53 -9.84
CA ILE A 235 -10.58 -13.74 -8.66
C ILE A 235 -11.17 -15.15 -8.71
N ARG A 236 -11.14 -15.86 -7.59
CA ARG A 236 -11.88 -17.12 -7.40
C ARG A 236 -12.67 -17.12 -6.11
N ALA A 237 -13.71 -17.92 -6.06
CA ALA A 237 -14.41 -18.22 -4.81
C ALA A 237 -13.58 -19.20 -3.95
N ARG A 238 -13.65 -19.03 -2.64
CA ARG A 238 -13.16 -19.98 -1.65
C ARG A 238 -14.33 -20.62 -0.91
N GLN A 239 -14.02 -21.58 -0.04
CA GLN A 239 -15.03 -22.23 0.79
C GLN A 239 -15.83 -21.16 1.54
N SER A 240 -17.11 -21.11 1.22
CA SER A 240 -18.07 -20.15 1.74
C SER A 240 -19.14 -20.91 2.51
N ASP A 241 -19.90 -20.23 3.37
CA ASP A 241 -20.96 -20.85 4.18
C ASP A 241 -22.29 -20.09 4.02
N ALA A 242 -23.31 -20.49 4.80
CA ALA A 242 -24.65 -19.91 4.76
C ALA A 242 -24.69 -18.42 5.16
N THR A 243 -23.65 -17.91 5.80
CA THR A 243 -23.55 -16.55 6.32
C THR A 243 -22.48 -15.72 5.62
N GLN A 244 -21.50 -16.35 4.98
CA GLN A 244 -20.32 -15.69 4.45
C GLN A 244 -20.00 -16.11 3.01
N ILE A 245 -19.47 -15.17 2.25
CA ILE A 245 -18.86 -15.39 0.93
C ILE A 245 -17.38 -15.06 1.04
N TRP A 246 -16.53 -15.98 0.57
CA TRP A 246 -15.09 -15.79 0.55
C TRP A 246 -14.58 -15.70 -0.89
N LEU A 247 -13.87 -14.63 -1.20
CA LEU A 247 -13.22 -14.40 -2.49
C LEU A 247 -11.72 -14.26 -2.30
N GLU A 248 -10.94 -14.84 -3.19
CA GLU A 248 -9.48 -14.69 -3.25
C GLU A 248 -9.10 -13.99 -4.56
N ALA A 249 -8.28 -12.95 -4.48
CA ALA A 249 -7.92 -12.08 -5.59
C ALA A 249 -6.39 -11.93 -5.70
N TYR A 250 -5.86 -12.18 -6.90
CA TYR A 250 -4.45 -11.96 -7.26
C TYR A 250 -4.33 -10.79 -8.23
N PRO A 251 -3.40 -9.85 -8.02
CA PRO A 251 -3.21 -8.73 -8.92
C PRO A 251 -2.72 -9.19 -10.29
N ARG A 252 -3.29 -8.62 -11.36
CA ARG A 252 -2.81 -8.82 -12.73
C ARG A 252 -1.64 -7.92 -13.09
N TRP A 253 -1.52 -6.78 -12.40
CA TRP A 253 -0.56 -5.73 -12.72
C TRP A 253 0.60 -5.71 -11.74
N GLN A 254 1.82 -5.51 -12.26
CA GLN A 254 3.04 -5.46 -11.45
C GLN A 254 2.99 -4.33 -10.39
N ALA A 255 2.36 -3.21 -10.72
CA ALA A 255 2.20 -2.09 -9.79
C ALA A 255 1.45 -2.49 -8.51
N ASP A 256 0.41 -3.31 -8.63
CA ASP A 256 -0.28 -3.88 -7.47
C ASP A 256 0.54 -4.97 -6.79
N ALA A 257 1.13 -5.88 -7.58
CA ALA A 257 1.92 -7.00 -7.09
C ALA A 257 3.15 -6.57 -6.27
N ALA A 258 3.64 -5.35 -6.49
CA ALA A 258 4.69 -4.73 -5.67
C ALA A 258 4.26 -4.48 -4.22
N ASN A 259 2.96 -4.40 -3.93
CA ASN A 259 2.43 -4.09 -2.60
C ASN A 259 1.83 -5.30 -1.88
N TYR A 260 1.35 -6.29 -2.62
CA TYR A 260 0.78 -7.52 -2.07
C TYR A 260 0.79 -8.65 -3.11
N GLN A 261 0.89 -9.89 -2.65
CA GLN A 261 0.81 -11.07 -3.52
C GLN A 261 -0.63 -11.46 -3.85
N ARG A 262 -1.52 -11.37 -2.86
CA ARG A 262 -2.94 -11.67 -2.99
C ARG A 262 -3.74 -11.06 -1.84
N CYS A 263 -5.05 -11.04 -2.02
CA CYS A 263 -5.98 -10.63 -0.99
C CYS A 263 -7.17 -11.60 -0.88
N ASP A 264 -7.57 -11.95 0.34
CA ASP A 264 -8.81 -12.66 0.63
C ASP A 264 -9.84 -11.68 1.18
N VAL A 265 -11.05 -11.67 0.63
CA VAL A 265 -12.17 -10.83 1.07
C VAL A 265 -13.26 -11.73 1.63
N MET A 266 -13.71 -11.45 2.85
CA MET A 266 -14.88 -12.07 3.46
C MET A 266 -16.05 -11.07 3.45
N LEU A 267 -17.14 -11.44 2.77
CA LEU A 267 -18.38 -10.68 2.70
C LEU A 267 -19.47 -11.34 3.55
N ASP A 268 -20.30 -10.53 4.19
CA ASP A 268 -21.58 -10.98 4.72
C ASP A 268 -22.52 -11.36 3.56
N ARG A 269 -23.06 -12.58 3.56
CA ARG A 269 -23.84 -13.11 2.43
C ARG A 269 -25.17 -12.37 2.20
N LYS A 270 -25.76 -11.77 3.25
CA LYS A 270 -27.06 -11.11 3.15
C LYS A 270 -26.92 -9.67 2.68
N THR A 271 -25.91 -8.98 3.18
CA THR A 271 -25.71 -7.54 2.99
C THR A 271 -24.62 -7.21 1.98
N MET A 272 -23.81 -8.20 1.59
CA MET A 272 -22.60 -8.05 0.77
C MET A 272 -21.57 -7.07 1.35
N GLN A 273 -21.66 -6.76 2.65
CA GLN A 273 -20.71 -5.88 3.31
C GLN A 273 -19.42 -6.64 3.65
N PRO A 274 -18.25 -6.03 3.46
CA PRO A 274 -16.99 -6.59 3.92
C PRO A 274 -16.98 -6.77 5.44
N LYS A 275 -16.71 -8.00 5.90
CA LYS A 275 -16.51 -8.33 7.31
C LYS A 275 -15.04 -8.41 7.67
N ALA A 276 -14.24 -8.97 6.77
CA ALA A 276 -12.80 -9.02 6.93
C ALA A 276 -12.07 -9.01 5.60
N LEU A 277 -10.78 -8.69 5.71
CA LEU A 277 -9.85 -8.70 4.62
C LEU A 277 -8.53 -9.28 5.09
N GLN A 278 -7.92 -10.15 4.30
CA GLN A 278 -6.55 -10.61 4.53
C GLN A 278 -5.68 -10.24 3.34
N VAL A 279 -4.61 -9.49 3.58
CA VAL A 279 -3.62 -9.10 2.57
C VAL A 279 -2.35 -9.90 2.83
N HIS A 280 -1.89 -10.67 1.85
CA HIS A 280 -0.60 -11.37 1.94
C HIS A 280 0.47 -10.49 1.30
N LEU A 281 1.50 -10.15 2.08
CA LEU A 281 2.53 -9.21 1.66
C LEU A 281 3.52 -9.84 0.66
N PRO A 282 4.27 -9.02 -0.12
CA PRO A 282 5.22 -9.48 -1.13
C PRO A 282 6.33 -10.39 -0.60
N ASP A 283 6.64 -10.33 0.69
CA ASP A 283 7.67 -11.15 1.34
C ASP A 283 7.30 -12.63 1.48
N GLY A 284 6.03 -13.00 1.26
CA GLY A 284 5.51 -14.37 1.36
C GLY A 284 5.39 -14.92 2.78
N ASN A 285 5.81 -14.16 3.79
CA ASN A 285 5.84 -14.60 5.19
C ASN A 285 4.94 -13.76 6.10
N SER A 286 4.51 -12.60 5.62
CA SER A 286 3.71 -11.67 6.38
C SER A 286 2.31 -11.53 5.80
N ARG A 287 1.34 -11.32 6.68
CA ARG A 287 -0.02 -10.96 6.29
C ARG A 287 -0.64 -9.96 7.24
N HIS A 288 -1.50 -9.11 6.71
CA HIS A 288 -2.34 -8.21 7.48
C HIS A 288 -3.79 -8.66 7.38
N VAL A 289 -4.48 -8.81 8.51
CA VAL A 289 -5.90 -9.10 8.58
C VAL A 289 -6.63 -7.88 9.12
N TYR A 290 -7.61 -7.37 8.41
CA TYR A 290 -8.50 -6.31 8.85
C TYR A 290 -9.86 -6.92 9.14
N ASN A 291 -10.36 -6.77 10.36
CA ASN A 291 -11.73 -7.10 10.74
C ASN A 291 -12.52 -5.81 10.90
N PHE A 292 -13.71 -5.74 10.30
CA PHE A 292 -14.60 -4.58 10.37
C PHE A 292 -15.76 -4.85 11.30
N GLU A 293 -16.03 -3.93 12.20
CA GLU A 293 -17.01 -4.05 13.27
C GLU A 293 -17.93 -2.83 13.33
N ASP A 294 -19.17 -3.08 13.75
CA ASP A 294 -20.21 -2.06 13.91
C ASP A 294 -20.37 -1.12 12.69
N PRO A 295 -20.60 -1.67 11.47
CA PRO A 295 -20.76 -0.83 10.30
C PRO A 295 -22.00 0.05 10.43
N ASN A 296 -21.80 1.35 10.27
CA ASN A 296 -22.87 2.35 10.18
C ASN A 296 -22.94 2.86 8.74
N ILE A 297 -24.05 2.56 8.06
CA ILE A 297 -24.26 2.86 6.64
C ILE A 297 -25.38 3.86 6.50
N ASN A 298 -25.14 4.93 5.73
CA ASN A 298 -26.12 5.98 5.45
C ASN A 298 -26.78 6.56 6.71
N GLY A 299 -26.09 6.55 7.86
CA GLY A 299 -26.60 7.00 9.15
C GLY A 299 -26.87 8.51 9.23
N THR A 300 -27.72 8.91 10.17
CA THR A 300 -28.21 10.29 10.36
C THR A 300 -27.11 11.31 10.69
N MET A 301 -25.95 10.86 11.17
CA MET A 301 -24.77 11.72 11.42
C MET A 301 -24.00 12.13 10.17
N THR A 302 -24.50 11.83 8.96
CA THR A 302 -23.92 12.24 7.65
C THR A 302 -23.49 13.71 7.60
N ALA A 303 -24.21 14.62 8.29
CA ALA A 303 -23.84 16.04 8.36
C ALA A 303 -22.59 16.31 9.23
N LEU A 304 -22.34 15.54 10.29
CA LEU A 304 -21.13 15.64 11.12
C LEU A 304 -19.90 15.04 10.41
N PHE A 305 -20.11 14.02 9.56
CA PHE A 305 -19.07 13.47 8.69
C PHE A 305 -18.50 14.50 7.70
N GLY A 306 -19.31 15.49 7.29
CA GLY A 306 -18.84 16.57 6.42
C GLY A 306 -17.60 17.30 6.98
N ASN A 307 -17.50 17.45 8.30
CA ASN A 307 -16.34 18.07 8.94
C ASN A 307 -15.14 17.11 9.11
N LEU A 308 -15.38 15.80 9.22
CA LEU A 308 -14.32 14.79 9.35
C LEU A 308 -13.43 14.70 8.11
N PHE A 309 -13.99 15.02 6.93
CA PHE A 309 -13.30 14.93 5.65
C PHE A 309 -12.86 16.28 5.09
N ASN A 310 -13.00 17.37 5.85
CA ASN A 310 -12.45 18.65 5.40
C ASN A 310 -10.93 18.57 5.37
N ALA A 311 -10.30 19.26 4.41
CA ALA A 311 -8.86 19.44 4.36
C ALA A 311 -8.34 19.84 5.76
N PRO A 312 -7.55 18.98 6.43
CA PRO A 312 -7.11 19.25 7.78
C PRO A 312 -6.20 20.47 7.80
N ARG A 313 -6.28 21.23 8.90
CA ARG A 313 -5.27 22.25 9.19
C ARG A 313 -3.98 21.55 9.60
N THR A 314 -2.85 22.12 9.18
CA THR A 314 -1.53 21.68 9.67
C THR A 314 -1.48 21.89 11.19
N PRO A 315 -1.16 20.84 11.98
CA PRO A 315 -1.05 20.98 13.42
C PRO A 315 -0.02 22.04 13.82
N LEU A 316 -0.20 22.66 14.99
CA LEU A 316 0.71 23.69 15.48
C LEU A 316 2.14 23.13 15.61
N GLY A 317 3.12 23.83 15.04
CA GLY A 317 4.52 23.41 15.05
C GLY A 317 4.89 22.32 14.04
N TRP A 318 3.97 21.93 13.15
CA TRP A 318 4.22 20.99 12.05
C TRP A 318 4.49 21.72 10.74
N LYS A 319 5.13 21.02 9.80
CA LYS A 319 5.31 21.49 8.42
C LYS A 319 4.25 20.89 7.51
N ARG A 320 3.79 21.66 6.52
CA ARG A 320 2.97 21.14 5.42
C ARG A 320 3.89 20.84 4.25
N VAL A 321 3.86 19.61 3.73
CA VAL A 321 4.71 19.17 2.63
C VAL A 321 3.81 18.71 1.49
N ILE A 322 3.98 19.30 0.31
CA ILE A 322 3.31 18.80 -0.90
C ILE A 322 4.23 17.72 -1.48
N VAL A 323 3.68 16.52 -1.67
CA VAL A 323 4.42 15.40 -2.28
C VAL A 323 4.07 15.39 -3.77
N ASP A 324 4.89 16.08 -4.56
CA ASP A 324 4.76 16.20 -6.02
C ASP A 324 5.48 15.05 -6.75
N ASP A 325 5.24 13.80 -6.35
CA ASP A 325 5.39 12.65 -7.24
C ASP A 325 4.77 11.44 -6.56
N MET A 326 3.85 10.78 -7.24
CA MET A 326 3.54 9.38 -6.94
C MET A 326 4.57 8.52 -7.69
N GLY A 327 5.85 8.60 -7.29
CA GLY A 327 6.95 8.02 -8.08
C GLY A 327 8.19 7.68 -7.25
N ASN A 328 8.36 6.39 -6.97
CA ASN A 328 9.60 5.69 -6.62
C ASN A 328 10.15 5.82 -5.16
N PRO A 329 10.01 4.80 -4.29
CA PRO A 329 10.65 4.78 -2.96
C PRO A 329 12.18 4.62 -2.98
N ALA A 330 12.82 4.65 -4.16
CA ALA A 330 14.26 4.43 -4.30
C ALA A 330 15.16 5.66 -4.04
N GLN A 331 14.61 6.82 -3.67
CA GLN A 331 15.42 8.03 -3.41
C GLN A 331 15.46 8.49 -1.94
N ALA A 332 14.94 7.69 -1.01
CA ALA A 332 15.19 7.90 0.42
C ALA A 332 16.51 7.28 0.93
N ALA A 333 17.35 6.74 0.04
CA ALA A 333 18.66 6.19 0.36
C ALA A 333 19.75 6.75 -0.56
N ALA A 334 20.10 8.02 -0.37
CA ALA A 334 21.40 8.52 -0.77
C ALA A 334 22.09 9.10 0.47
N PRO A 335 23.29 8.61 0.86
CA PRO A 335 24.05 9.23 1.93
C PRO A 335 24.43 10.65 1.48
N SER A 336 24.15 11.63 2.33
CA SER A 336 24.64 12.99 2.15
C SER A 336 26.15 12.98 2.38
N ASP A 337 26.92 12.86 1.31
CA ASP A 337 28.35 13.13 1.37
C ASP A 337 28.55 14.56 1.85
N THR A 338 29.15 14.66 3.03
CA THR A 338 29.50 15.90 3.69
C THR A 338 30.65 16.53 2.92
N GLN A 339 30.37 17.50 2.05
CA GLN A 339 31.38 18.48 1.65
C GLN A 339 31.65 19.38 2.86
N ARG A 340 32.79 19.15 3.52
CA ARG A 340 33.42 20.14 4.40
C ARG A 340 34.31 21.04 3.53
N GLU A 341 34.04 22.34 3.57
CA GLU A 341 35.05 23.38 3.39
C GLU A 341 35.71 23.68 4.74
#